data_AF-A0A3D3YRX8-F1
#
_entry.id   AF-A0A3D3YRX8-F1
#
_cell.length_a   1.000
_cell.length_b   1.000
_cell.length_c   1.000
_cell.angle_alpha   90.00
_cell.angle_beta   90.00
_cell.angle_gamma   90.00
#
_symmetry.space_group_name_H-M   'P 1'
#
loop_
_entity.id
_entity.type
_entity.pdbx_description
1 polymer ?
#
loop_
_entity_poly.entity_id
_entity_poly.type
_entity_poly.pdbx_seq_one_letter_code
_entity_poly.pdbx_strand_id
1 'polypeptide(L)'
;MSPHGYDELYINGKWIKATPTFDLKMCLENRIIPVEFDSTSDATFHPYNQDGKLHIEYIEDCGYYPDIPLDKILSAWVQAYGSERVEWYKVNFGKPRQH
;
A
#
# COMPACT_ATOMS: atom_id res chain seq x y z
N MET A 1 7.39 0.61 11.46
CA MET A 1 7.01 -0.09 10.21
C MET A 1 5.50 0.04 10.05
N SER A 2 5.01 0.35 8.85
CA SER A 2 3.57 0.44 8.56
C SER A 2 3.21 -0.65 7.55
N PRO A 3 2.07 -1.35 7.71
CA PRO A 3 1.68 -2.40 6.77
C PRO A 3 1.32 -1.81 5.40
N HIS A 4 1.73 -2.50 4.34
CA HIS A 4 1.32 -2.23 2.97
C HIS A 4 0.56 -3.44 2.42
N GLY A 5 -0.58 -3.21 1.79
CA GLY A 5 -1.42 -4.26 1.19
C GLY A 5 -1.32 -4.26 -0.34
N TYR A 6 -1.43 -5.44 -0.92
CA TYR A 6 -1.56 -5.66 -2.36
C TYR A 6 -2.47 -6.85 -2.61
N ASP A 7 -3.07 -6.90 -3.79
CA ASP A 7 -3.86 -8.05 -4.23
C ASP A 7 -2.95 -9.05 -4.97
N GLU A 8 -3.33 -10.33 -4.97
CA GLU A 8 -2.72 -11.32 -5.84
C GLU A 8 -3.71 -11.81 -6.87
N LEU A 9 -3.29 -11.79 -8.13
CA LEU A 9 -4.10 -12.17 -9.28
C LEU A 9 -3.52 -13.44 -9.90
N TYR A 10 -4.36 -14.45 -10.15
CA TYR A 10 -3.94 -15.64 -10.87
C TYR A 10 -4.17 -15.47 -12.37
N ILE A 11 -3.10 -15.21 -13.11
CA ILE A 11 -3.13 -14.89 -14.54
C ILE A 11 -2.10 -15.76 -15.27
N ASN A 12 -2.50 -16.34 -16.41
CA ASN A 12 -1.62 -17.16 -17.25
C ASN A 12 -0.87 -18.29 -16.49
N GLY A 13 -1.52 -18.87 -15.48
CA GLY A 13 -0.95 -19.97 -14.70
C GLY A 13 0.04 -19.55 -13.61
N LYS A 14 0.12 -18.25 -13.29
CA LYS A 14 1.02 -17.70 -12.28
C LYS A 14 0.28 -16.70 -11.38
N TRP A 15 0.68 -16.64 -10.11
CA TRP A 15 0.28 -15.57 -9.20
C TRP A 15 1.13 -14.32 -9.43
N ILE A 16 0.45 -13.18 -9.59
CA ILE A 16 1.05 -11.87 -9.83
C ILE A 16 0.60 -10.92 -8.72
N LYS A 17 1.55 -10.24 -8.07
CA LYS A 17 1.25 -9.19 -7.08
C LYS A 17 0.82 -7.91 -7.79
N ALA A 18 -0.27 -7.31 -7.32
CA ALA A 18 -0.84 -6.08 -7.85
C ALA A 18 -1.07 -5.08 -6.71
N THR A 19 -0.11 -4.17 -6.53
CA THR A 19 -0.27 -3.04 -5.60
C THR A 19 -1.25 -2.02 -6.20
N PRO A 20 -2.21 -1.49 -5.42
CA PRO A 20 -3.02 -0.35 -5.85
C PRO A 20 -2.13 0.84 -6.16
N THR A 21 -2.17 1.31 -7.41
CA THR A 21 -1.29 2.36 -7.91
C THR A 21 -1.86 3.73 -7.60
N PHE A 22 -0.97 4.69 -7.34
CA PHE A 22 -1.36 6.09 -7.19
C PHE A 22 -1.74 6.69 -8.55
N ASP A 23 -2.58 7.73 -8.54
CA ASP A 23 -2.89 8.42 -9.77
C ASP A 23 -1.63 9.06 -10.38
N LEU A 24 -1.56 9.08 -11.72
CA LEU A 24 -0.38 9.52 -12.44
C LEU A 24 0.01 10.96 -12.10
N LYS A 25 -0.98 11.84 -11.88
CA LYS A 25 -0.71 13.24 -11.55
C LYS A 25 0.00 13.35 -10.20
N MET A 26 -0.50 12.65 -9.18
CA MET A 26 0.14 12.60 -7.87
C MET A 26 1.56 12.02 -7.94
N CYS A 27 1.77 10.94 -8.71
CA CYS A 27 3.09 10.37 -8.92
C CYS A 27 4.07 11.41 -9.48
N LEU A 28 3.66 12.14 -10.52
CA LEU A 28 4.50 13.17 -11.16
C LEU A 28 4.78 14.34 -10.21
N GLU A 29 3.78 14.83 -9.50
CA GLU A 29 3.92 15.93 -8.52
C GLU A 29 4.87 15.57 -7.37
N ASN A 30 4.86 14.31 -6.93
CA ASN A 30 5.69 13.81 -5.82
C ASN A 30 6.97 13.11 -6.28
N ARG A 31 7.25 13.09 -7.59
CA ARG A 31 8.42 12.44 -8.19
C ARG A 31 8.52 10.94 -7.86
N ILE A 32 7.37 10.30 -7.66
CA ILE A 32 7.22 8.85 -7.46
C ILE A 32 7.16 8.20 -8.85
N ILE A 33 7.85 7.07 -9.00
CA ILE A 33 7.80 6.29 -10.23
C ILE A 33 6.45 5.54 -10.26
N PRO A 34 5.61 5.75 -11.28
CA PRO A 34 4.35 5.01 -11.43
C PRO A 34 4.64 3.51 -11.53
N VAL A 35 3.84 2.71 -10.82
CA VAL A 35 3.87 1.26 -10.96
C VAL A 35 2.98 0.90 -12.14
N GLU A 36 3.53 0.18 -13.11
CA GLU A 36 2.80 -0.32 -14.27
C GLU A 36 2.36 -1.77 -14.03
N PHE A 37 1.22 -2.15 -14.61
CA PHE A 37 0.72 -3.52 -14.55
C PHE A 37 0.64 -4.11 -15.95
N ASP A 38 1.46 -5.13 -16.22
CA ASP A 38 1.57 -5.78 -17.53
C ASP A 38 1.02 -7.22 -17.57
N SER A 39 0.46 -7.70 -16.45
CA SER A 39 -0.04 -9.08 -16.25
C SER A 39 1.00 -10.21 -16.31
N THR A 40 2.29 -9.90 -16.48
CA THR A 40 3.39 -10.88 -16.60
C THR A 40 4.36 -10.83 -15.42
N SER A 41 4.50 -9.66 -14.80
CA SER A 41 5.40 -9.39 -13.68
C SER A 41 4.67 -8.75 -12.50
N ASP A 42 5.26 -8.86 -11.31
CA ASP A 42 4.72 -8.27 -10.10
C ASP A 42 4.73 -6.74 -10.20
N ALA A 43 3.58 -6.13 -9.95
CA ALA A 43 3.40 -4.69 -9.86
C ALA A 43 3.54 -4.24 -8.40
N THR A 44 4.77 -3.97 -7.98
CA THR A 44 5.13 -3.49 -6.64
C THR A 44 5.81 -2.12 -6.70
N PHE A 45 5.77 -1.35 -5.61
CA PHE A 45 6.40 -0.04 -5.57
C PHE A 45 7.91 -0.12 -5.77
N HIS A 46 8.45 0.86 -6.50
CA HIS A 46 9.88 1.03 -6.66
C HIS A 46 10.51 1.52 -5.34
N PRO A 47 11.62 0.90 -4.89
CA PRO A 47 12.27 1.28 -3.64
C PRO A 47 12.75 2.73 -3.60
N TYR A 48 13.14 3.28 -4.76
CA TYR A 48 13.63 4.64 -4.90
C TYR A 48 12.71 5.46 -5.79
N ASN A 49 12.57 6.75 -5.46
CA ASN A 49 11.87 7.71 -6.29
C ASN A 49 12.74 8.21 -7.46
N GLN A 50 12.23 9.14 -8.29
CA GLN A 50 12.97 9.68 -9.44
C GLN A 50 14.25 10.46 -9.06
N ASP A 51 14.40 10.87 -7.80
CA ASP A 51 15.59 11.56 -7.27
C ASP A 51 16.60 10.60 -6.64
N GLY A 52 16.35 9.29 -6.71
CA GLY A 52 17.17 8.28 -6.04
C GLY A 52 17.00 8.23 -4.52
N LYS A 53 15.99 8.90 -3.96
CA LYS A 53 15.68 8.85 -2.52
C LYS A 53 14.87 7.60 -2.21
N LEU A 54 15.18 6.96 -1.08
CA LEU A 54 14.43 5.81 -0.59
C LEU A 54 12.97 6.23 -0.34
N HIS A 55 12.06 5.54 -1.02
CA HIS A 55 10.63 5.74 -0.98
C HIS A 55 9.94 4.62 -0.19
N ILE A 56 10.32 3.36 -0.44
CA ILE A 56 9.75 2.20 0.24
C ILE A 56 10.81 1.10 0.39
N GLU A 57 10.68 0.32 1.47
CA GLU A 57 11.44 -0.90 1.68
C GLU A 57 10.49 -1.98 2.21
N TYR A 58 10.49 -3.14 1.56
CA TYR A 58 9.71 -4.30 1.98
C TYR A 58 10.52 -5.12 2.97
N ILE A 59 10.23 -4.98 4.26
CA ILE A 59 11.02 -5.57 5.36
C ILE A 59 10.48 -6.96 5.75
N GLU A 60 9.17 -7.17 5.68
CA GLU A 60 8.50 -8.40 6.13
C GLU A 60 7.31 -8.70 5.21
N ASP A 61 7.13 -9.98 4.87
CA ASP A 61 5.94 -10.47 4.18
C ASP A 61 4.94 -11.00 5.22
N CYS A 62 3.78 -10.33 5.32
CA CYS A 62 2.72 -10.67 6.28
C CYS A 62 1.82 -11.84 5.84
N GLY A 63 2.10 -12.42 4.67
CA GLY A 63 1.38 -13.54 4.07
C GLY A 63 0.06 -13.14 3.39
N TYR A 64 -0.66 -14.17 2.94
CA TYR A 64 -1.87 -14.07 2.14
C TYR A 64 -3.10 -14.49 2.92
N TYR A 65 -4.20 -13.76 2.71
CA TYR A 65 -5.46 -14.00 3.39
C TYR A 65 -6.59 -14.03 2.35
N PRO A 66 -7.53 -14.99 2.44
CA PRO A 66 -8.66 -15.07 1.50
C PRO A 66 -9.65 -13.91 1.66
N ASP A 67 -9.66 -13.29 2.86
CA ASP A 67 -10.47 -12.13 3.22
C ASP A 67 -9.59 -11.09 3.93
N ILE A 68 -10.09 -9.86 4.05
CA ILE A 68 -9.36 -8.75 4.69
C ILE A 68 -9.11 -9.07 6.18
N PRO A 69 -7.84 -9.19 6.63
CA PRO A 69 -7.51 -9.48 8.03
C PRO A 69 -7.56 -8.20 8.88
N LEU A 70 -8.76 -7.62 9.04
CA LEU A 70 -8.97 -6.29 9.61
C LEU A 70 -8.33 -6.12 10.99
N ASP A 71 -8.50 -7.09 11.89
CA ASP A 71 -7.95 -7.03 13.25
C ASP A 71 -6.42 -6.94 13.25
N LYS A 72 -5.75 -7.64 12.32
CA LYS A 72 -4.29 -7.58 12.17
C LYS A 72 -3.84 -6.21 11.66
N ILE A 73 -4.54 -5.68 10.66
CA ILE A 73 -4.25 -4.35 10.09
C ILE A 73 -4.39 -3.27 11.17
N LEU A 74 -5.51 -3.28 11.91
CA LEU A 74 -5.75 -2.33 13.00
C LEU A 74 -4.71 -2.45 14.11
N SER A 75 -4.34 -3.67 14.50
CA SER A 75 -3.29 -3.90 15.50
C SER A 75 -1.94 -3.34 15.05
N ALA A 76 -1.55 -3.58 13.80
CA ALA A 76 -0.32 -3.04 13.22
C ALA A 76 -0.37 -1.50 13.15
N TRP A 77 -1.52 -0.90 12.81
CA TRP A 77 -1.69 0.55 12.79
C TRP A 77 -1.60 1.17 14.19
N VAL A 78 -2.18 0.54 15.21
CA VAL A 78 -2.04 1.01 16.60
C VAL A 78 -0.56 1.01 17.02
N GLN A 79 0.19 -0.02 16.65
CA GLN A 79 1.63 -0.10 16.93
C GLN A 79 2.44 0.97 16.17
N ALA A 80 2.09 1.23 14.90
CA ALA A 80 2.82 2.18 14.05
C ALA A 80 2.49 3.66 14.34
N TYR A 81 1.23 3.94 14.67
CA TYR A 81 0.67 5.30 14.66
C TYR A 81 0.00 5.73 15.97
N GLY A 82 -0.16 4.82 16.93
CA GLY A 82 -0.83 5.05 18.21
C GLY A 82 -2.36 4.86 18.14
N SER A 83 -2.95 4.49 19.27
CA SER A 83 -4.38 4.22 19.40
C SER A 83 -5.25 5.44 19.09
N GLU A 84 -4.85 6.63 19.55
CA GLU A 84 -5.58 7.87 19.33
C GLU A 84 -5.79 8.17 17.83
N ARG A 85 -4.75 7.96 17.01
CA ARG A 85 -4.82 8.19 15.57
C ARG A 85 -5.74 7.17 14.89
N VAL A 86 -5.68 5.91 15.29
CA VAL A 86 -6.57 4.86 14.75
C VAL A 86 -8.03 5.12 15.12
N GLU A 87 -8.32 5.51 16.35
CA GLU A 87 -9.68 5.88 16.76
C GLU A 87 -10.19 7.11 16.02
N TRP A 88 -9.34 8.13 15.84
CA TRP A 88 -9.69 9.28 15.00
C TRP A 88 -10.06 8.85 13.58
N TYR A 89 -9.30 7.95 12.96
CA TYR A 89 -9.60 7.43 11.62
C TYR A 89 -10.94 6.70 11.60
N LYS A 90 -11.24 5.83 12.57
CA LYS A 90 -12.52 5.10 12.64
C LYS A 90 -13.72 6.05 12.68
N VAL A 91 -13.62 7.15 13.43
CA VAL A 91 -14.70 8.13 13.59
C VAL A 91 -14.87 9.05 12.38
N ASN A 92 -13.79 9.28 11.61
CA ASN A 92 -13.76 10.26 10.52
C ASN A 92 -13.63 9.62 9.14
N PHE A 93 -13.58 8.29 9.04
CA PHE A 93 -13.49 7.58 7.77
C PHE A 93 -14.64 7.99 6.84
N GLY A 94 -14.30 8.36 5.59
CA GLY A 94 -15.26 8.79 4.58
C GLY A 94 -15.81 10.22 4.74
N LYS A 95 -15.44 10.95 5.80
CA LYS A 95 -15.80 12.38 5.93
C LYS A 95 -14.85 13.25 5.12
N PRO A 96 -15.34 14.30 4.44
CA PRO A 96 -14.48 15.24 3.74
C PRO A 96 -13.52 15.90 4.73
N ARG A 97 -12.22 15.92 4.40
CA ARG A 97 -11.24 16.69 5.17
C ARG A 97 -11.57 18.16 5.00
N GLN A 98 -11.92 18.85 6.09
CA GLN A 98 -11.97 20.30 6.10
C GLN A 98 -10.53 20.80 5.86
N HIS A 99 -10.31 21.46 4.72
CA HIS A 99 -9.08 22.20 4.43
C HIS A 99 -9.21 23.62 4.97
#